data_AF-A0A0P5AUU1-F1
#
_entry.id   AF-A0A0P5AUU1-F1
#
_cell.length_a   1.000
_cell.length_b   1.000
_cell.length_c   1.000
_cell.angle_alpha   90.00
_cell.angle_beta   90.00
_cell.angle_gamma   90.00
#
_symmetry.space_group_name_H-M   'P 1'
#
loop_
_entity.id
_entity.type
_entity.pdbx_description
1 polymer ?
#
loop_
_entity_poly.entity_id
_entity_poly.type
_entity_poly.pdbx_seq_one_letter_code
_entity_poly.pdbx_strand_id
1 'polypeptide(L)'
;MIAIGGWNDSNDGTGKYSKLVASSTNINTFVNSAVAFLQLYKFDGLDLDWEYPSTAADKVGFANLIVALKNAFLPFGFLLSAAVPASQFTIDAGYDVLIMSQNLNFINLMTYDFHGASWEPTVADHHSPLRKRPTDPSNFNSDFAVNYWITKGMPASKINMGIPVYGMSWKLSSTTIAPPAPASGAGVAGPYTVTPGFMAYYEICSADVRSNGWQVVQDPTQAIGPYAVSPTSPKTWVGYDDPAMAIVKSNYILSKGLGGGMVWDISMDDFRNTCVAGANPILTAISNTLNVSLTIPTTPSTLLTTKPAVTTTKPISTTKFASTTKPTTTTRSTSTQKIASTPKPASTTKKTTIKQKSTTKVAPTTAKATTQATRSTTRKPSGTFTCPRPNGLFPDPASCSSFYSCSNGTPIKMQCGTGLYFNPTLL
;
A
#
# COMPACT_ATOMS: atom_id res chain seq x y z
N MET A 1 -13.05 -1.46 -6.36
CA MET A 1 -12.29 -0.87 -7.49
C MET A 1 -11.33 -1.91 -8.05
N ILE A 2 -10.83 -1.71 -9.27
CA ILE A 2 -9.78 -2.53 -9.90
C ILE A 2 -8.58 -1.63 -10.25
N ALA A 3 -7.36 -2.12 -10.05
CA ALA A 3 -6.14 -1.39 -10.41
C ALA A 3 -5.60 -1.85 -11.77
N ILE A 4 -4.98 -0.94 -12.51
CA ILE A 4 -4.23 -1.24 -13.75
C ILE A 4 -2.84 -0.63 -13.67
N GLY A 5 -1.82 -1.45 -13.96
CA GLY A 5 -0.42 -1.08 -13.85
C GLY A 5 0.31 -1.91 -12.82
N GLY A 6 1.00 -1.24 -11.91
CA GLY A 6 2.03 -1.80 -11.04
C GLY A 6 3.37 -1.89 -11.75
N TRP A 7 4.43 -2.07 -10.96
CA TRP A 7 5.82 -2.08 -11.41
C TRP A 7 6.07 -2.95 -12.65
N ASN A 8 5.71 -4.24 -12.59
CA ASN A 8 6.00 -5.19 -13.67
C ASN A 8 5.22 -4.87 -14.96
N ASP A 9 3.97 -4.43 -14.84
CA ASP A 9 3.17 -4.11 -16.01
C ASP A 9 3.65 -2.80 -16.66
N SER A 10 3.98 -1.79 -15.84
CA SER A 10 4.48 -0.49 -16.30
C SER A 10 5.86 -0.58 -16.97
N ASN A 11 6.70 -1.51 -16.51
CA ASN A 11 8.11 -1.63 -16.91
C ASN A 11 8.41 -2.88 -17.76
N ASP A 12 7.42 -3.36 -18.53
CA ASP A 12 7.58 -4.52 -19.44
C ASP A 12 8.42 -4.22 -20.70
N GLY A 13 8.95 -3.00 -20.84
CA GLY A 13 9.78 -2.55 -21.96
C GLY A 13 8.99 -2.17 -23.23
N THR A 14 7.66 -2.25 -23.23
CA THR A 14 6.85 -1.94 -24.41
C THR A 14 6.51 -0.46 -24.56
N GLY A 15 6.61 0.33 -23.49
CA GLY A 15 6.18 1.72 -23.43
C GLY A 15 4.67 1.89 -23.65
N LYS A 16 3.86 0.88 -23.31
CA LYS A 16 2.41 0.86 -23.59
C LYS A 16 1.65 2.01 -22.95
N TYR A 17 2.01 2.43 -21.74
CA TYR A 17 1.37 3.57 -21.08
C TYR A 17 1.67 4.89 -21.77
N SER A 18 2.94 5.15 -22.12
CA SER A 18 3.31 6.31 -22.95
C SER A 18 2.58 6.33 -24.28
N LYS A 19 2.47 5.17 -24.96
CA LYS A 19 1.70 5.04 -26.21
C LYS A 19 0.20 5.29 -26.00
N LEU A 20 -0.36 4.82 -24.89
CA LEU A 20 -1.76 5.03 -24.54
C LEU A 20 -2.07 6.52 -24.38
N VAL A 21 -1.20 7.27 -23.70
CA VAL A 21 -1.44 8.69 -23.44
C VAL A 21 -0.98 9.63 -24.55
N ALA A 22 -0.26 9.13 -25.56
CA ALA A 22 0.29 9.94 -26.65
C ALA A 22 -0.75 10.48 -27.65
N SER A 23 -2.01 10.00 -27.60
CA SER A 23 -3.07 10.42 -28.54
C SER A 23 -4.45 10.35 -27.91
N SER A 24 -5.31 11.32 -28.24
CA SER A 24 -6.72 11.32 -27.82
C SER A 24 -7.47 10.09 -28.32
N THR A 25 -7.13 9.55 -29.49
CA THR A 25 -7.74 8.32 -30.01
C THR A 25 -7.44 7.11 -29.12
N ASN A 26 -6.19 6.98 -28.65
CA ASN A 26 -5.78 5.88 -27.78
C ASN A 26 -6.41 6.02 -26.39
N ILE A 27 -6.41 7.24 -25.84
CA ILE A 27 -7.09 7.56 -24.58
C ILE A 27 -8.57 7.20 -24.67
N ASN A 28 -9.29 7.67 -25.71
CA ASN A 28 -10.72 7.40 -25.85
C ASN A 28 -11.02 5.90 -26.03
N THR A 29 -10.18 5.18 -26.75
CA THR A 29 -10.30 3.73 -26.91
C THR A 29 -10.18 3.02 -25.55
N PHE A 30 -9.18 3.41 -24.75
CA PHE A 30 -9.00 2.87 -23.40
C PHE A 30 -10.13 3.25 -22.45
N VAL A 31 -10.58 4.51 -22.47
CA VAL A 31 -11.67 4.99 -21.60
C VAL A 31 -12.95 4.20 -21.87
N ASN A 32 -13.29 3.96 -23.15
CA ASN A 32 -14.46 3.16 -23.51
C ASN A 32 -14.33 1.71 -23.05
N SER A 33 -13.15 1.10 -23.19
CA SER A 33 -12.93 -0.28 -22.73
C SER A 33 -12.95 -0.37 -21.20
N ALA A 34 -12.41 0.61 -20.49
CA ALA A 34 -12.45 0.70 -19.03
C ALA A 34 -13.89 0.78 -18.52
N VAL A 35 -14.72 1.67 -19.07
CA VAL A 35 -16.16 1.77 -18.70
C VAL A 35 -16.86 0.43 -18.90
N ALA A 36 -16.70 -0.19 -20.08
CA ALA A 36 -17.32 -1.48 -20.37
C ALA A 36 -16.84 -2.59 -19.41
N PHE A 37 -15.54 -2.61 -19.08
CA PHE A 37 -14.95 -3.56 -18.14
C PHE A 37 -15.51 -3.39 -16.72
N LEU A 38 -15.57 -2.15 -16.22
CA LEU A 38 -16.12 -1.86 -14.89
C LEU A 38 -17.59 -2.28 -14.79
N GLN A 39 -18.39 -2.00 -15.83
CA GLN A 39 -19.81 -2.42 -15.88
C GLN A 39 -19.98 -3.93 -15.96
N LEU A 40 -19.12 -4.62 -16.72
CA LEU A 40 -19.17 -6.07 -16.90
C LEU A 40 -18.87 -6.79 -15.59
N TYR A 41 -17.77 -6.41 -14.94
CA TYR A 41 -17.28 -7.08 -13.72
C TYR A 41 -17.78 -6.46 -12.42
N LYS A 42 -18.65 -5.43 -12.51
CA LYS A 42 -19.30 -4.77 -11.36
C LYS A 42 -18.28 -4.16 -10.39
N PHE A 43 -17.23 -3.55 -10.92
CA PHE A 43 -16.31 -2.73 -10.12
C PHE A 43 -16.86 -1.32 -9.95
N ASP A 44 -16.68 -0.75 -8.76
CA ASP A 44 -17.11 0.62 -8.45
C ASP A 44 -16.19 1.71 -9.01
N GLY A 45 -15.09 1.35 -9.68
CA GLY A 45 -14.11 2.31 -10.15
C GLY A 45 -12.76 1.71 -10.53
N LEU A 46 -11.88 2.58 -11.03
CA LEU A 46 -10.54 2.27 -11.53
C LEU A 46 -9.47 2.99 -10.70
N ASP A 47 -8.40 2.27 -10.36
CA ASP A 47 -7.17 2.82 -9.78
C ASP A 47 -6.05 2.75 -10.82
N LEU A 48 -5.43 3.90 -11.11
CA LEU A 48 -4.32 4.00 -12.07
C LEU A 48 -2.99 3.84 -11.34
N ASP A 49 -2.21 2.82 -11.70
CA ASP A 49 -0.92 2.51 -11.09
C ASP A 49 0.20 2.47 -12.14
N TRP A 50 0.30 3.53 -12.94
CA TRP A 50 1.40 3.65 -13.89
C TRP A 50 2.68 4.08 -13.18
N GLU A 51 3.68 3.20 -13.18
CA GLU A 51 4.97 3.37 -12.53
C GLU A 51 6.15 3.51 -13.54
N TYR A 52 6.55 4.70 -13.97
CA TYR A 52 5.93 6.00 -13.74
C TYR A 52 5.90 6.82 -15.05
N PRO A 53 4.93 7.74 -15.24
CA PRO A 53 5.06 8.78 -16.27
C PRO A 53 6.35 9.56 -16.01
N SER A 54 7.20 9.71 -17.02
CA SER A 54 8.58 10.20 -16.81
C SER A 54 9.03 11.28 -17.80
N THR A 55 8.29 11.52 -18.88
CA THR A 55 8.55 12.61 -19.83
C THR A 55 7.54 13.73 -19.72
N ALA A 56 7.88 14.92 -20.23
CA ALA A 56 6.93 16.04 -20.31
C ALA A 56 5.65 15.68 -21.11
N ALA A 57 5.80 14.85 -22.15
CA ALA A 57 4.68 14.33 -22.93
C ALA A 57 3.82 13.35 -22.12
N ASP A 58 4.45 12.43 -21.37
CA ASP A 58 3.73 11.50 -20.49
C ASP A 58 2.94 12.26 -19.42
N LYS A 59 3.53 13.29 -18.82
CA LYS A 59 2.88 14.13 -17.81
C LYS A 59 1.59 14.77 -18.31
N VAL A 60 1.65 15.41 -19.48
CA VAL A 60 0.47 16.02 -20.12
C VAL A 60 -0.53 14.95 -20.54
N GLY A 61 -0.05 13.86 -21.13
CA GLY A 61 -0.89 12.75 -21.57
C GLY A 61 -1.63 12.06 -20.41
N PHE A 62 -0.96 11.84 -19.29
CA PHE A 62 -1.54 11.23 -18.09
C PHE A 62 -2.62 12.13 -17.48
N ALA A 63 -2.39 13.45 -17.44
CA ALA A 63 -3.41 14.42 -17.05
C ALA A 63 -4.64 14.35 -17.98
N ASN A 64 -4.43 14.27 -19.29
CA ASN A 64 -5.52 14.13 -20.27
C ASN A 64 -6.30 12.82 -20.08
N LEU A 65 -5.61 11.71 -19.81
CA LEU A 65 -6.25 10.42 -19.52
C LEU A 65 -7.16 10.52 -18.28
N ILE A 66 -6.67 11.14 -17.21
CA ILE A 66 -7.42 11.33 -15.96
C ILE A 66 -8.69 12.15 -16.20
N VAL A 67 -8.60 13.25 -16.94
CA VAL A 67 -9.77 14.09 -17.29
C VAL A 67 -10.77 13.29 -18.14
N ALA A 68 -10.30 12.53 -19.13
CA ALA A 68 -11.17 11.74 -19.99
C ALA A 68 -11.89 10.62 -19.21
N LEU A 69 -11.18 9.91 -18.34
CA LEU A 69 -11.77 8.91 -17.45
C LEU A 69 -12.80 9.53 -16.51
N LYS A 70 -12.47 10.65 -15.85
CA LYS A 70 -13.39 11.35 -14.95
C LYS A 70 -14.70 11.68 -15.64
N ASN A 71 -14.64 12.28 -16.83
CA ASN A 71 -15.83 12.64 -17.60
C ASN A 71 -16.67 11.41 -17.98
N ALA A 72 -16.03 10.33 -18.44
CA ALA A 72 -16.72 9.10 -18.82
C ALA A 72 -17.31 8.35 -17.62
N PHE A 73 -16.76 8.53 -16.42
CA PHE A 73 -17.20 7.85 -15.20
C PHE A 73 -18.40 8.54 -14.53
N LEU A 74 -18.62 9.85 -14.78
CA LEU A 74 -19.71 10.63 -14.17
C LEU A 74 -21.10 10.00 -14.31
N PRO A 75 -21.54 9.50 -15.48
CA PRO A 75 -22.89 8.93 -15.63
C PRO A 75 -23.11 7.64 -14.83
N PHE A 76 -22.02 6.95 -14.46
CA PHE A 76 -22.07 5.67 -13.76
C PHE A 76 -21.74 5.79 -12.27
N GLY A 77 -21.29 6.97 -11.82
CA GLY A 77 -20.81 7.18 -10.46
C GLY A 77 -19.53 6.41 -10.14
N PHE A 78 -18.74 6.01 -11.14
CA PHE A 78 -17.50 5.28 -10.91
C PHE A 78 -16.44 6.17 -10.22
N LEU A 79 -15.73 5.58 -9.28
CA LEU A 79 -14.59 6.18 -8.61
C LEU A 79 -13.35 6.12 -9.52
N LEU A 80 -12.52 7.15 -9.42
CA LEU A 80 -11.21 7.20 -10.06
C LEU A 80 -10.15 7.58 -9.04
N SER A 81 -9.15 6.72 -8.87
CA SER A 81 -7.98 6.98 -8.03
C SER A 81 -6.68 6.70 -8.79
N ALA A 82 -5.56 7.01 -8.15
CA ALA A 82 -4.25 6.62 -8.65
C ALA A 82 -3.31 6.30 -7.48
N ALA A 83 -2.51 5.25 -7.64
CA ALA A 83 -1.32 5.03 -6.82
C ALA A 83 -0.19 5.92 -7.35
N VAL A 84 0.47 6.65 -6.43
CA VAL A 84 1.39 7.74 -6.80
C VAL A 84 2.67 7.72 -5.94
N PRO A 85 3.81 8.19 -6.49
CA PRO A 85 5.10 8.06 -5.82
C PRO A 85 5.28 9.06 -4.69
N ALA A 86 6.18 8.72 -3.75
CA ALA A 86 6.63 9.61 -2.68
C ALA A 86 7.86 10.48 -3.04
N SER A 87 8.59 10.13 -4.11
CA SER A 87 9.79 10.85 -4.54
C SER A 87 9.45 12.17 -5.24
N GLN A 88 9.97 13.29 -4.71
CA GLN A 88 9.83 14.60 -5.35
C GLN A 88 10.24 14.59 -6.83
N PHE A 89 11.34 13.91 -7.17
CA PHE A 89 11.85 13.89 -8.54
C PHE A 89 10.86 13.21 -9.50
N THR A 90 10.24 12.12 -9.06
CA THR A 90 9.24 11.40 -9.85
C THR A 90 7.95 12.21 -9.97
N ILE A 91 7.52 12.87 -8.88
CA ILE A 91 6.34 13.75 -8.88
C ILE A 91 6.52 14.89 -9.88
N ASP A 92 7.65 15.60 -9.83
CA ASP A 92 7.91 16.75 -10.70
C ASP A 92 7.95 16.38 -12.19
N ALA A 93 8.57 15.23 -12.50
CA ALA A 93 8.71 14.75 -13.87
C ALA A 93 7.38 14.27 -14.49
N GLY A 94 6.55 13.56 -13.71
CA GLY A 94 5.44 12.78 -14.25
C GLY A 94 4.03 13.30 -13.99
N TYR A 95 3.83 14.17 -12.99
CA TYR A 95 2.49 14.40 -12.43
C TYR A 95 2.07 15.87 -12.47
N ASP A 96 0.91 16.13 -13.09
CA ASP A 96 0.20 17.39 -12.96
C ASP A 96 -0.76 17.32 -11.76
N VAL A 97 -0.23 17.63 -10.58
CA VAL A 97 -0.92 17.45 -9.31
C VAL A 97 -2.22 18.27 -9.23
N LEU A 98 -2.26 19.46 -9.83
CA LEU A 98 -3.46 20.30 -9.82
C LEU A 98 -4.58 19.68 -10.65
N ILE A 99 -4.30 19.22 -11.87
CA ILE A 99 -5.30 18.51 -12.70
C ILE A 99 -5.76 17.23 -12.01
N MET A 100 -4.83 16.46 -11.44
CA MET A 100 -5.18 15.26 -10.67
C MET A 100 -6.12 15.58 -9.50
N SER A 101 -5.83 16.63 -8.74
CA SER A 101 -6.61 17.02 -7.57
C SER A 101 -8.07 17.34 -7.90
N GLN A 102 -8.33 17.88 -9.09
CA GLN A 102 -9.66 18.27 -9.54
C GLN A 102 -10.47 17.06 -10.04
N ASN A 103 -9.79 16.04 -10.55
CA ASN A 103 -10.43 14.96 -11.31
C ASN A 103 -10.44 13.60 -10.59
N LEU A 104 -9.45 13.32 -9.74
CA LEU A 104 -9.42 12.10 -8.93
C LEU A 104 -10.30 12.24 -7.69
N ASN A 105 -10.91 11.13 -7.27
CA ASN A 105 -11.59 11.04 -5.99
C ASN A 105 -10.59 11.10 -4.83
N PHE A 106 -9.49 10.33 -4.94
CA PHE A 106 -8.37 10.32 -4.00
C PHE A 106 -7.11 9.77 -4.68
N ILE A 107 -5.96 9.97 -4.06
CA ILE A 107 -4.69 9.33 -4.42
C ILE A 107 -4.26 8.37 -3.31
N ASN A 108 -3.61 7.29 -3.70
CA ASN A 108 -2.96 6.33 -2.82
C ASN A 108 -1.45 6.61 -2.85
N LEU A 109 -0.95 7.36 -1.87
CA LEU A 109 0.45 7.79 -1.83
C LEU A 109 1.34 6.65 -1.33
N MET A 110 2.22 6.13 -2.18
CA MET A 110 3.12 5.01 -1.88
C MET A 110 4.29 5.46 -1.00
N THR A 111 4.03 5.72 0.29
CA THR A 111 5.02 6.13 1.30
C THR A 111 5.81 4.94 1.87
N TYR A 112 6.33 4.11 0.99
CA TYR A 112 7.18 2.95 1.27
C TYR A 112 8.21 2.79 0.13
N ASP A 113 9.09 1.80 0.23
CA ASP A 113 10.20 1.58 -0.72
C ASP A 113 11.16 2.78 -0.85
N PHE A 114 11.29 3.59 0.21
CA PHE A 114 12.27 4.67 0.26
C PHE A 114 13.72 4.14 0.25
N HIS A 115 13.91 2.97 0.84
CA HIS A 115 15.20 2.27 0.95
C HIS A 115 15.02 0.79 0.62
N GLY A 116 15.97 0.20 -0.10
CA GLY A 116 15.89 -1.21 -0.51
C GLY A 116 17.20 -1.74 -1.07
N ALA A 117 17.50 -3.01 -0.78
CA ALA A 117 18.80 -3.61 -1.08
C ALA A 117 19.13 -3.73 -2.58
N SER A 118 18.12 -3.69 -3.45
CA SER A 118 18.30 -3.74 -4.90
C SER A 118 18.91 -2.46 -5.48
N TRP A 119 18.74 -1.31 -4.82
CA TRP A 119 19.32 -0.02 -5.23
C TRP A 119 20.31 0.56 -4.21
N GLU A 120 20.26 0.12 -2.95
CA GLU A 120 21.19 0.48 -1.86
C GLU A 120 21.80 -0.78 -1.21
N PRO A 121 22.63 -1.55 -1.93
CA PRO A 121 23.10 -2.85 -1.43
C PRO A 121 24.08 -2.75 -0.25
N THR A 122 24.74 -1.60 -0.09
CA THR A 122 25.81 -1.41 0.90
C THR A 122 25.34 -0.78 2.20
N VAL A 123 24.08 -0.35 2.29
CA VAL A 123 23.51 0.35 3.45
C VAL A 123 22.11 -0.19 3.72
N ALA A 124 21.90 -0.77 4.90
CA ALA A 124 20.59 -1.16 5.39
C ALA A 124 19.92 0.03 6.08
N ASP A 125 18.67 0.30 5.68
CA ASP A 125 17.86 1.36 6.26
C ASP A 125 16.36 1.03 6.20
N HIS A 126 15.54 1.77 6.95
CA HIS A 126 14.12 1.52 7.06
C HIS A 126 13.40 1.97 5.78
N HIS A 127 12.57 1.12 5.18
CA HIS A 127 11.97 1.44 3.86
C HIS A 127 10.75 2.36 3.91
N SER A 128 10.14 2.55 5.08
CA SER A 128 8.96 3.41 5.26
C SER A 128 9.07 4.34 6.47
N PRO A 129 10.09 5.23 6.53
CA PRO A 129 10.21 6.24 7.58
C PRO A 129 9.00 7.19 7.54
N LEU A 130 8.42 7.46 8.71
CA LEU A 130 7.40 8.50 8.87
C LEU A 130 8.04 9.88 8.84
N ARG A 131 9.16 10.07 9.55
CA ARG A 131 9.85 11.37 9.67
C ARG A 131 11.32 11.24 9.32
N LYS A 132 11.91 12.37 8.94
CA LYS A 132 13.35 12.51 8.73
C LYS A 132 14.10 12.36 10.05
N ARG A 133 15.09 11.48 10.11
CA ARG A 133 16.05 11.36 11.21
C ARG A 133 17.25 12.29 11.00
N PRO A 134 17.99 12.65 12.06
CA PRO A 134 19.20 13.47 11.94
C PRO A 134 20.28 12.88 11.02
N THR A 135 20.30 11.56 10.85
CA THR A 135 21.24 10.82 10.00
C THR A 135 20.82 10.76 8.53
N ASP A 136 19.61 11.18 8.18
CA ASP A 136 19.08 11.00 6.84
C ASP A 136 19.61 12.10 5.89
N PRO A 137 20.30 11.73 4.80
CA PRO A 137 20.87 12.70 3.87
C PRO A 137 19.80 13.34 2.97
N SER A 138 18.67 12.66 2.76
CA SER A 138 17.60 13.06 1.84
C SER A 138 16.26 13.27 2.57
N ASN A 139 15.22 13.60 1.82
CA ASN A 139 13.86 13.73 2.34
C ASN A 139 12.99 12.51 2.00
N PHE A 140 13.59 11.32 1.98
CA PHE A 140 12.88 10.06 1.73
C PHE A 140 12.12 9.62 2.98
N ASN A 141 11.01 10.31 3.27
CA ASN A 141 10.09 9.99 4.35
C ASN A 141 8.67 10.44 4.05
N SER A 142 7.73 9.86 4.80
CA SER A 142 6.30 10.03 4.58
C SER A 142 5.83 11.46 4.85
N ASP A 143 6.31 12.12 5.90
CA ASP A 143 5.92 13.51 6.22
C ASP A 143 6.32 14.45 5.09
N PHE A 144 7.54 14.35 4.58
CA PHE A 144 7.96 15.13 3.42
C PHE A 144 7.07 14.86 2.20
N ALA A 145 6.87 13.59 1.83
CA ALA A 145 6.08 13.23 0.65
C ALA A 145 4.64 13.76 0.72
N VAL A 146 3.98 13.61 1.87
CA VAL A 146 2.62 14.13 2.12
C VAL A 146 2.59 15.65 1.96
N ASN A 147 3.48 16.37 2.65
CA ASN A 147 3.50 17.83 2.58
C ASN A 147 3.86 18.32 1.16
N TYR A 148 4.67 17.56 0.43
CA TYR A 148 5.05 17.89 -0.95
C TYR A 148 3.84 17.79 -1.89
N TRP A 149 3.08 16.68 -1.85
CA TRP A 149 1.84 16.56 -2.62
C TRP A 149 0.82 17.67 -2.30
N ILE A 150 0.68 18.02 -1.02
CA ILE A 150 -0.17 19.13 -0.59
C ILE A 150 0.30 20.47 -1.18
N THR A 151 1.61 20.75 -1.10
CA THR A 151 2.21 21.98 -1.63
C THR A 151 2.05 22.08 -3.15
N LYS A 152 2.00 20.94 -3.85
CA LYS A 152 1.76 20.88 -5.30
C LYS A 152 0.28 21.01 -5.68
N GLY A 153 -0.63 21.07 -4.71
CA GLY A 153 -2.05 21.36 -4.92
C GLY A 153 -3.01 20.21 -4.64
N MET A 154 -2.56 19.06 -4.13
CA MET A 154 -3.46 17.97 -3.73
C MET A 154 -4.10 18.26 -2.37
N PRO A 155 -5.44 18.32 -2.25
CA PRO A 155 -6.11 18.44 -0.95
C PRO A 155 -5.70 17.31 -0.02
N ALA A 156 -5.35 17.63 1.23
CA ALA A 156 -5.00 16.65 2.26
C ALA A 156 -6.06 15.54 2.37
N SER A 157 -7.35 15.92 2.37
CA SER A 157 -8.49 15.00 2.45
C SER A 157 -8.64 14.04 1.25
N LYS A 158 -7.85 14.20 0.19
CA LYS A 158 -7.78 13.28 -0.96
C LYS A 158 -6.54 12.39 -0.93
N ILE A 159 -5.68 12.52 0.07
CA ILE A 159 -4.46 11.71 0.19
C ILE A 159 -4.72 10.55 1.14
N ASN A 160 -4.65 9.33 0.62
CA ASN A 160 -4.54 8.13 1.43
C ASN A 160 -3.06 7.79 1.59
N MET A 161 -2.53 7.87 2.80
CA MET A 161 -1.12 7.58 3.06
C MET A 161 -0.87 6.06 3.06
N GLY A 162 0.15 5.61 2.33
CA GLY A 162 0.56 4.21 2.27
C GLY A 162 1.19 3.72 3.58
N ILE A 163 0.73 2.58 4.08
CA ILE A 163 1.30 1.86 5.22
C ILE A 163 1.65 0.45 4.71
N PRO A 164 2.95 0.08 4.67
CA PRO A 164 3.36 -1.22 4.19
C PRO A 164 3.10 -2.30 5.26
N VAL A 165 2.75 -3.50 4.79
CA VAL A 165 2.63 -4.70 5.65
C VAL A 165 3.74 -5.71 5.33
N TYR A 166 4.91 -5.17 5.04
CA TYR A 166 6.14 -5.89 4.71
C TYR A 166 7.35 -5.08 5.17
N GLY A 167 8.51 -5.72 5.12
CA GLY A 167 9.81 -5.10 5.36
C GLY A 167 10.77 -5.33 4.20
N MET A 168 11.75 -4.43 4.10
CA MET A 168 12.93 -4.61 3.24
C MET A 168 14.08 -5.15 4.08
N SER A 169 14.86 -6.07 3.53
CA SER A 169 15.91 -6.78 4.25
C SER A 169 17.29 -6.74 3.58
N TRP A 170 18.33 -6.80 4.42
CA TRP A 170 19.73 -6.73 4.03
C TRP A 170 20.56 -7.78 4.76
N LYS A 171 21.71 -8.09 4.18
CA LYS A 171 22.79 -8.82 4.83
C LYS A 171 23.82 -7.84 5.39
N LEU A 172 23.93 -7.73 6.71
CA LEU A 172 24.90 -6.83 7.35
C LEU A 172 26.35 -7.25 7.06
N SER A 173 27.22 -6.26 6.88
CA SER A 173 28.66 -6.43 6.68
C SER A 173 29.48 -6.05 7.92
N SER A 174 28.83 -5.58 8.99
CA SER A 174 29.47 -5.19 10.26
C SER A 174 28.60 -5.57 11.46
N THR A 175 29.10 -5.32 12.67
CA THR A 175 28.35 -5.48 13.92
C THR A 175 27.41 -4.30 14.22
N THR A 176 27.53 -3.18 13.50
CA THR A 176 26.63 -2.02 13.63
C THR A 176 25.26 -2.36 13.05
N ILE A 177 24.23 -2.25 13.89
CA ILE A 177 22.84 -2.57 13.52
C ILE A 177 21.94 -1.34 13.40
N ALA A 178 22.34 -0.21 13.97
CA ALA A 178 21.54 1.01 13.94
C ALA A 178 21.54 1.59 12.51
N PRO A 179 20.38 1.86 11.91
CA PRO A 179 20.30 2.41 10.57
C PRO A 179 20.77 3.88 10.54
N PRO A 180 21.47 4.33 9.48
CA PRO A 180 21.95 3.53 8.35
C PRO A 180 23.09 2.57 8.77
N ALA A 181 22.94 1.27 8.48
CA ALA A 181 23.87 0.23 8.91
C ALA A 181 24.66 -0.36 7.71
N PRO A 182 25.96 -0.65 7.83
CA PRO A 182 26.72 -1.26 6.74
C PRO A 182 26.17 -2.63 6.31
N ALA A 183 25.89 -2.78 5.03
CA ALA A 183 25.36 -3.99 4.40
C ALA A 183 26.23 -4.47 3.24
N SER A 184 25.89 -5.64 2.69
CA SER A 184 26.60 -6.31 1.59
C SER A 184 25.66 -6.97 0.58
N GLY A 185 24.43 -6.48 0.50
CA GLY A 185 23.38 -6.93 -0.40
C GLY A 185 22.08 -7.29 0.32
N ALA A 186 21.15 -7.84 -0.46
CA ALA A 186 19.84 -8.26 -0.01
C ALA A 186 19.90 -9.32 1.11
N GLY A 187 18.94 -9.23 2.03
CA GLY A 187 18.69 -10.28 3.01
C GLY A 187 18.24 -11.57 2.31
N VAL A 188 18.38 -12.69 3.01
CA VAL A 188 17.88 -13.98 2.50
C VAL A 188 16.36 -13.91 2.29
N ALA A 189 15.90 -14.63 1.26
CA ALA A 189 14.48 -14.69 0.94
C ALA A 189 13.68 -15.32 2.10
N GLY A 190 12.51 -14.75 2.37
CA GLY A 190 11.54 -15.34 3.29
C GLY A 190 11.01 -16.69 2.76
N PRO A 191 10.52 -17.58 3.65
CA PRO A 191 10.06 -18.91 3.28
C PRO A 191 8.82 -18.93 2.38
N TYR A 192 8.04 -17.85 2.31
CA TYR A 192 6.79 -17.77 1.55
C TYR A 192 6.83 -16.73 0.44
N THR A 193 7.40 -15.55 0.69
CA THR A 193 7.56 -14.51 -0.35
C THR A 193 8.66 -14.86 -1.35
N VAL A 194 9.63 -15.68 -0.94
CA VAL A 194 10.73 -16.23 -1.77
C VAL A 194 11.47 -15.14 -2.57
N THR A 195 11.52 -13.92 -2.03
CA THR A 195 12.13 -12.76 -2.68
C THR A 195 13.26 -12.22 -1.81
N PRO A 196 14.54 -12.32 -2.23
CA PRO A 196 15.65 -11.75 -1.48
C PRO A 196 15.46 -10.26 -1.26
N GLY A 197 15.73 -9.79 -0.04
CA GLY A 197 15.60 -8.39 0.32
C GLY A 197 14.18 -7.94 0.67
N PHE A 198 13.22 -8.86 0.72
CA PHE A 198 11.81 -8.57 0.99
C PHE A 198 11.23 -9.62 1.94
N MET A 199 10.39 -9.20 2.89
CA MET A 199 9.70 -10.10 3.80
C MET A 199 8.31 -9.59 4.13
N ALA A 200 7.28 -10.44 4.04
CA ALA A 200 5.93 -10.10 4.52
C ALA A 200 5.91 -9.95 6.05
N TYR A 201 4.96 -9.19 6.61
CA TYR A 201 4.86 -9.02 8.06
C TYR A 201 4.70 -10.37 8.78
N TYR A 202 3.90 -11.30 8.26
CA TYR A 202 3.74 -12.63 8.85
C TYR A 202 5.05 -13.46 8.85
N GLU A 203 6.00 -13.18 7.96
CA GLU A 203 7.33 -13.81 7.98
C GLU A 203 8.18 -13.22 9.11
N ILE A 204 8.08 -11.90 9.30
CA ILE A 204 8.86 -11.14 10.29
C ILE A 204 8.34 -11.39 11.71
N CYS A 205 7.02 -11.39 11.91
CA CYS A 205 6.41 -11.61 13.23
C CYS A 205 6.26 -13.10 13.59
N SER A 206 6.67 -14.01 12.72
CA SER A 206 6.56 -15.45 12.95
C SER A 206 7.21 -15.88 14.27
N ALA A 207 6.70 -16.96 14.85
CA ALA A 207 7.33 -17.59 16.01
C ALA A 207 8.78 -18.01 15.67
N ASP A 208 9.04 -18.49 14.47
CA ASP A 208 10.40 -18.87 14.07
C ASP A 208 11.36 -17.67 14.10
N VAL A 209 10.95 -16.48 13.66
CA VAL A 209 11.79 -15.28 13.76
C VAL A 209 11.92 -14.81 15.22
N ARG A 210 10.80 -14.71 15.97
CA ARG A 210 10.82 -14.20 17.35
C ARG A 210 11.47 -15.16 18.35
N SER A 211 11.36 -16.47 18.16
CA SER A 211 11.88 -17.50 19.07
C SER A 211 13.32 -17.90 18.75
N ASN A 212 13.81 -17.69 17.52
CA ASN A 212 15.20 -17.94 17.16
C ASN A 212 16.12 -16.75 17.49
N GLY A 213 15.87 -16.04 18.60
CA GLY A 213 16.81 -15.05 19.16
C GLY A 213 17.06 -13.82 18.30
N TRP A 214 16.13 -13.44 17.41
CA TRP A 214 16.24 -12.17 16.71
C TRP A 214 16.15 -10.99 17.68
N GLN A 215 16.99 -9.99 17.45
CA GLN A 215 16.94 -8.73 18.19
C GLN A 215 16.00 -7.77 17.47
N VAL A 216 14.90 -7.38 18.11
CA VAL A 216 14.02 -6.31 17.63
C VAL A 216 14.41 -5.01 18.33
N VAL A 217 14.64 -3.96 17.55
CA VAL A 217 14.94 -2.62 18.06
C VAL A 217 13.84 -1.67 17.62
N GLN A 218 13.22 -1.02 18.60
CA GLN A 218 12.24 0.04 18.39
C GLN A 218 12.95 1.39 18.29
N ASP A 219 12.48 2.27 17.41
CA ASP A 219 12.94 3.66 17.37
C ASP A 219 12.19 4.50 18.42
N PRO A 220 12.86 5.00 19.48
CA PRO A 220 12.21 5.77 20.53
C PRO A 220 11.64 7.11 20.04
N THR A 221 12.10 7.61 18.88
CA THR A 221 11.60 8.86 18.29
C THR A 221 10.34 8.67 17.45
N GLN A 222 9.98 7.42 17.14
CA GLN A 222 8.88 7.08 16.21
C GLN A 222 9.01 7.77 14.84
N ALA A 223 10.25 8.04 14.41
CA ALA A 223 10.55 8.50 13.06
C ALA A 223 10.48 7.34 12.07
N ILE A 224 10.83 6.13 12.52
CA ILE A 224 10.73 4.87 11.78
C ILE A 224 9.99 3.81 12.59
N GLY A 225 9.54 2.75 11.90
CA GLY A 225 9.12 1.51 12.54
C GLY A 225 10.30 0.71 13.09
N PRO A 226 10.05 -0.46 13.72
CA PRO A 226 11.12 -1.30 14.21
C PRO A 226 12.04 -1.82 13.09
N TYR A 227 13.19 -2.31 13.51
CA TYR A 227 13.98 -3.24 12.71
C TYR A 227 14.33 -4.48 13.52
N ALA A 228 14.43 -5.62 12.84
CA ALA A 228 14.80 -6.89 13.44
C ALA A 228 16.12 -7.40 12.85
N VAL A 229 16.95 -8.03 13.68
CA VAL A 229 18.27 -8.52 13.31
C VAL A 229 18.44 -9.98 13.73
N SER A 230 18.78 -10.86 12.78
CA SER A 230 19.01 -12.27 13.07
C SER A 230 20.26 -12.49 13.93
N PRO A 231 20.32 -13.56 14.74
CA PRO A 231 21.48 -13.82 15.59
C PRO A 231 22.68 -14.40 14.82
N THR A 232 22.43 -15.07 13.69
CA THR A 232 23.43 -15.80 12.92
C THR A 232 24.15 -14.90 11.92
N SER A 233 25.46 -15.10 11.78
CA SER A 233 26.29 -14.41 10.79
C SER A 233 26.28 -15.14 9.44
N PRO A 234 26.17 -14.42 8.31
CA PRO A 234 25.96 -12.98 8.22
C PRO A 234 24.54 -12.60 8.66
N LYS A 235 24.42 -11.53 9.45
CA LYS A 235 23.15 -11.11 10.05
C LYS A 235 22.19 -10.60 8.98
N THR A 236 20.95 -11.09 9.00
CA THR A 236 19.84 -10.49 8.27
C THR A 236 19.30 -9.33 9.10
N TRP A 237 19.17 -8.16 8.48
CA TRP A 237 18.55 -6.97 9.05
C TRP A 237 17.28 -6.70 8.25
N VAL A 238 16.15 -6.44 8.90
CA VAL A 238 14.87 -6.11 8.23
C VAL A 238 14.23 -4.92 8.91
N GLY A 239 13.93 -3.86 8.15
CA GLY A 239 13.18 -2.70 8.62
C GLY A 239 11.73 -2.83 8.17
N TYR A 240 10.77 -2.67 9.08
CA TYR A 240 9.36 -2.98 8.83
C TYR A 240 8.44 -2.17 9.75
N ASP A 241 7.16 -2.09 9.37
CA ASP A 241 6.13 -1.55 10.25
C ASP A 241 5.48 -2.66 11.08
N ASP A 242 5.25 -2.39 12.36
CA ASP A 242 4.46 -3.23 13.26
C ASP A 242 3.13 -2.53 13.63
N PRO A 243 2.21 -3.18 14.38
CA PRO A 243 0.96 -2.56 14.80
C PRO A 243 1.15 -1.24 15.56
N ALA A 244 2.23 -1.09 16.33
CA ALA A 244 2.50 0.15 17.06
C ALA A 244 2.88 1.28 16.10
N MET A 245 3.74 1.03 15.11
CA MET A 245 4.06 2.02 14.08
C MET A 245 2.84 2.35 13.20
N ALA A 246 1.99 1.36 12.92
CA ALA A 246 0.74 1.58 12.20
C ALA A 246 -0.21 2.53 12.95
N ILE A 247 -0.29 2.43 14.29
CA ILE A 247 -1.03 3.39 15.13
C ILE A 247 -0.40 4.80 15.02
N VAL A 248 0.92 4.91 15.07
CA VAL A 248 1.62 6.19 14.94
C VAL A 248 1.34 6.84 13.58
N LYS A 249 1.43 6.09 12.48
CA LYS A 249 1.09 6.57 11.13
C LYS A 249 -0.40 6.94 11.01
N SER A 250 -1.28 6.16 11.63
CA SER A 250 -2.72 6.46 11.65
C SER A 250 -3.05 7.75 12.41
N ASN A 251 -2.39 7.99 13.55
CA ASN A 251 -2.50 9.28 14.25
C ASN A 251 -1.93 10.44 13.44
N TYR A 252 -0.86 10.21 12.69
CA TYR A 252 -0.33 11.20 11.76
C TYR A 252 -1.36 11.56 10.66
N ILE A 253 -1.99 10.55 10.04
CA ILE A 253 -3.08 10.70 9.06
C ILE A 253 -4.18 11.61 9.62
N LEU A 254 -4.66 11.32 10.84
CA LEU A 254 -5.67 12.14 11.52
C LEU A 254 -5.19 13.57 11.77
N SER A 255 -3.98 13.73 12.32
CA SER A 255 -3.42 15.05 12.67
C SER A 255 -3.23 15.97 11.47
N LYS A 256 -3.01 15.40 10.28
CA LYS A 256 -2.80 16.14 9.02
C LYS A 256 -4.11 16.31 8.23
N GLY A 257 -5.23 15.77 8.71
CA GLY A 257 -6.51 15.80 8.00
C GLY A 257 -6.45 15.08 6.66
N LEU A 258 -5.70 13.98 6.58
CA LEU A 258 -5.58 13.17 5.37
C LEU A 258 -6.88 12.39 5.09
N GLY A 259 -7.05 11.94 3.85
CA GLY A 259 -8.22 11.17 3.42
C GLY A 259 -8.34 9.77 4.06
N GLY A 260 -7.20 9.18 4.43
CA GLY A 260 -7.17 7.87 5.09
C GLY A 260 -5.81 7.18 4.98
N GLY A 261 -5.81 5.86 5.20
CA GLY A 261 -4.65 4.99 4.98
C GLY A 261 -4.89 4.05 3.79
N MET A 262 -3.86 3.85 2.97
CA MET A 262 -3.80 2.78 1.96
C MET A 262 -2.79 1.73 2.45
N VAL A 263 -3.05 0.45 2.20
CA VAL A 263 -2.24 -0.65 2.73
C VAL A 263 -1.71 -1.52 1.60
N TRP A 264 -0.39 -1.75 1.57
CA TRP A 264 0.28 -2.65 0.64
C TRP A 264 1.01 -3.79 1.37
N ASP A 265 0.55 -5.04 1.33
CA ASP A 265 -0.80 -5.42 0.92
C ASP A 265 -1.45 -6.36 1.95
N ILE A 266 -2.77 -6.51 1.83
CA ILE A 266 -3.60 -7.27 2.78
C ILE A 266 -3.17 -8.74 2.94
N SER A 267 -2.57 -9.34 1.91
CA SER A 267 -2.09 -10.73 1.96
C SER A 267 -0.79 -10.88 2.74
N MET A 268 -0.12 -9.78 3.08
CA MET A 268 1.15 -9.77 3.80
C MET A 268 1.01 -9.44 5.29
N ASP A 269 -0.18 -9.04 5.75
CA ASP A 269 -0.50 -9.01 7.17
C ASP A 269 -0.57 -10.43 7.75
N ASP A 270 -0.63 -10.56 9.07
CA ASP A 270 -0.87 -11.85 9.71
C ASP A 270 -2.37 -12.23 9.67
N PHE A 271 -2.89 -12.44 8.46
CA PHE A 271 -4.30 -12.76 8.21
C PHE A 271 -4.73 -14.12 8.80
N ARG A 272 -3.77 -14.96 9.19
CA ARG A 272 -3.98 -16.28 9.82
C ARG A 272 -3.74 -16.29 11.32
N ASN A 273 -3.39 -15.16 11.94
CA ASN A 273 -3.06 -15.08 13.36
C ASN A 273 -1.92 -16.06 13.78
N THR A 274 -0.93 -16.25 12.92
CA THR A 274 0.28 -17.06 13.18
C THR A 274 1.24 -16.39 14.16
N CYS A 275 1.15 -15.07 14.27
CA CYS A 275 1.92 -14.24 15.19
C CYS A 275 1.23 -14.08 16.56
N VAL A 276 0.06 -14.68 16.75
CA VAL A 276 -0.68 -14.73 18.04
C VAL A 276 -1.03 -13.33 18.57
N ALA A 277 -1.28 -12.39 17.66
CA ALA A 277 -1.63 -10.99 17.96
C ALA A 277 -3.06 -10.62 17.48
N GLY A 278 -3.84 -11.62 17.06
CA GLY A 278 -5.09 -11.43 16.32
C GLY A 278 -4.87 -11.55 14.82
N ALA A 279 -5.95 -11.77 14.06
CA ALA A 279 -5.89 -11.78 12.60
C ALA A 279 -5.82 -10.35 12.05
N ASN A 280 -4.96 -10.15 11.06
CA ASN A 280 -4.70 -8.84 10.45
C ASN A 280 -4.36 -7.74 11.48
N PRO A 281 -3.33 -7.92 12.32
CA PRO A 281 -3.05 -7.01 13.43
C PRO A 281 -2.69 -5.60 12.97
N ILE A 282 -2.00 -5.42 11.83
CA ILE A 282 -1.66 -4.10 11.30
C ILE A 282 -2.91 -3.42 10.73
N LEU A 283 -3.71 -4.11 9.90
CA LEU A 283 -4.96 -3.53 9.39
C LEU A 283 -5.95 -3.22 10.53
N THR A 284 -6.01 -4.07 11.55
CA THR A 284 -6.86 -3.85 12.74
C THR A 284 -6.42 -2.61 13.50
N ALA A 285 -5.12 -2.42 13.69
CA ALA A 285 -4.56 -1.22 14.32
C ALA A 285 -4.91 0.06 13.55
N ILE A 286 -4.79 0.03 12.21
CA ILE A 286 -5.17 1.16 11.34
C ILE A 286 -6.66 1.44 11.46
N SER A 287 -7.50 0.43 11.25
CA SER A 287 -8.96 0.54 11.28
C SER A 287 -9.46 1.10 12.61
N ASN A 288 -8.99 0.56 13.74
CA ASN A 288 -9.38 1.01 15.07
C ASN A 288 -8.98 2.47 15.30
N THR A 289 -7.76 2.85 14.92
CA THR A 289 -7.28 4.22 15.13
C THR A 289 -8.06 5.23 14.29
N LEU A 290 -8.32 4.93 13.02
CA LEU A 290 -9.04 5.83 12.12
C LEU A 290 -10.56 5.91 12.44
N ASN A 291 -11.19 4.81 12.87
CA ASN A 291 -12.63 4.77 13.16
C ASN A 291 -13.02 5.42 14.49
N VAL A 292 -12.13 5.48 15.49
CA VAL A 292 -12.40 6.14 16.77
C VAL A 292 -12.65 7.66 16.60
N SER A 293 -12.15 8.28 15.53
CA SER A 293 -12.45 9.69 15.24
C SER A 293 -13.76 9.92 14.49
N LEU A 294 -14.32 8.92 13.78
CA LEU A 294 -15.63 9.02 13.13
C LEU A 294 -16.80 8.98 14.14
N THR A 295 -16.52 8.57 15.38
CA THR A 295 -17.47 8.54 16.50
C THR A 295 -17.33 9.74 17.44
N ILE A 296 -16.67 10.83 17.02
CA ILE A 296 -16.87 12.13 17.68
C ILE A 296 -18.07 12.81 17.00
N PRO A 297 -19.31 12.69 17.54
CA PRO A 297 -20.35 13.64 17.20
C PRO A 297 -19.92 15.01 17.73
N THR A 298 -19.35 15.85 16.88
CA THR A 298 -19.43 17.29 17.08
C THR A 298 -20.89 17.67 16.87
N THR A 299 -21.66 17.57 17.95
CA THR A 299 -22.94 18.23 18.14
C THR A 299 -22.90 19.61 17.46
N PRO A 300 -23.91 19.99 16.66
CA PRO A 300 -23.95 21.31 16.05
C PRO A 300 -23.79 22.36 17.15
N SER A 301 -22.81 23.24 17.01
CA SER A 301 -22.70 24.41 17.87
C SER A 301 -23.98 25.22 17.68
N THR A 302 -24.90 25.10 18.62
CA THR A 302 -26.02 26.03 18.76
C THR A 302 -25.43 27.41 18.93
N LEU A 303 -25.63 28.25 17.92
CA LEU A 303 -25.46 29.70 17.99
C LEU A 303 -26.27 30.23 19.17
N LEU A 304 -25.62 30.37 20.33
CA LEU A 304 -26.10 31.21 21.41
C LEU A 304 -25.67 32.64 21.08
N THR A 305 -26.57 33.36 20.42
CA THR A 305 -26.56 34.81 20.31
C THR A 305 -26.65 35.42 21.70
N THR A 306 -25.49 35.75 22.28
CA THR A 306 -25.44 36.67 23.43
C THR A 306 -25.06 38.06 22.93
N LYS A 307 -26.00 38.97 23.16
CA LYS A 307 -25.98 40.40 22.87
C LYS A 307 -24.75 41.09 23.49
N PRO A 308 -24.05 42.01 22.80
CA PRO A 308 -22.93 42.74 23.40
C PRO A 308 -23.43 43.71 24.48
N ALA A 309 -22.90 43.57 25.70
CA ALA A 309 -23.00 44.61 26.71
C ALA A 309 -21.89 45.65 26.48
N VAL A 310 -22.32 46.88 26.25
CA VAL A 310 -21.47 48.07 26.17
C VAL A 310 -20.91 48.37 27.54
N THR A 311 -19.60 48.54 27.67
CA THR A 311 -19.03 49.35 28.76
C THR A 311 -17.82 50.13 28.26
N THR A 312 -17.89 51.41 28.58
CA THR A 312 -17.12 52.56 28.13
C THR A 312 -15.70 52.59 28.71
N THR A 313 -14.80 53.19 27.93
CA THR A 313 -13.36 53.42 28.14
C THR A 313 -13.04 54.51 29.17
N LYS A 314 -11.83 54.47 29.78
CA LYS A 314 -10.73 55.48 29.62
C LYS A 314 -9.47 55.18 30.47
N PRO A 315 -8.31 55.87 30.27
CA PRO A 315 -7.02 55.20 30.05
C PRO A 315 -5.90 55.64 31.02
N ILE A 316 -4.77 54.91 31.05
CA ILE A 316 -3.50 55.44 31.59
C ILE A 316 -2.33 55.11 30.65
N SER A 317 -1.43 56.09 30.58
CA SER A 317 -0.45 56.40 29.55
C SER A 317 0.95 55.87 29.86
N THR A 318 1.61 55.37 28.82
CA THR A 318 3.03 55.47 28.40
C THR A 318 4.17 55.69 29.41
N THR A 319 5.24 54.91 29.21
CA THR A 319 6.59 55.48 29.06
C THR A 319 7.42 54.72 28.02
N LYS A 320 8.11 55.51 27.18
CA LYS A 320 8.99 55.16 26.06
C LYS A 320 10.34 54.63 26.54
N PHE A 321 11.02 53.84 25.69
CA PHE A 321 12.41 54.12 25.29
C PHE A 321 12.65 53.66 23.84
N ALA A 322 13.37 54.50 23.08
CA ALA A 322 13.73 54.35 21.67
C ALA A 322 15.19 53.86 21.55
N SER A 323 15.47 52.93 20.62
CA SER A 323 16.23 53.10 19.35
C SER A 323 17.75 53.25 19.49
N THR A 324 18.55 52.40 18.81
CA THR A 324 19.23 52.71 17.53
C THR A 324 20.28 51.64 17.10
N THR A 325 20.32 51.36 15.77
CA THR A 325 21.50 51.11 14.88
C THR A 325 22.45 49.93 15.11
N LYS A 326 23.10 49.25 14.14
CA LYS A 326 23.12 49.06 12.66
C LYS A 326 24.09 47.84 12.43
N PRO A 327 24.34 47.32 11.21
CA PRO A 327 24.81 45.95 10.96
C PRO A 327 26.32 45.86 10.65
N THR A 328 26.87 44.64 10.78
CA THR A 328 28.22 44.32 10.31
C THR A 328 28.17 43.36 9.12
N THR A 329 28.73 43.84 8.02
CA THR A 329 29.02 43.17 6.76
C THR A 329 30.38 42.46 6.86
N THR A 330 30.50 41.25 6.29
CA THR A 330 31.82 40.69 5.93
C THR A 330 31.77 40.05 4.54
N THR A 331 32.50 40.67 3.60
CA THR A 331 32.92 40.18 2.26
C THR A 331 33.93 39.03 2.41
N ARG A 332 33.89 37.90 1.68
CA ARG A 332 34.09 37.59 0.23
C ARG A 332 35.31 36.66 0.09
N SER A 333 35.16 35.50 -0.53
CA SER A 333 36.14 34.99 -1.51
C SER A 333 35.52 33.93 -2.42
N THR A 334 35.51 34.23 -3.71
CA THR A 334 35.23 33.35 -4.83
C THR A 334 36.48 32.50 -5.11
N SER A 335 36.31 31.20 -5.34
CA SER A 335 37.32 30.36 -6.01
C SER A 335 36.62 29.46 -7.01
N THR A 336 36.98 29.65 -8.27
CA THR A 336 36.57 28.90 -9.44
C THR A 336 37.54 27.74 -9.61
N GLN A 337 37.06 26.49 -9.63
CA GLN A 337 37.78 25.40 -10.27
C GLN A 337 36.85 24.53 -11.12
N LYS A 338 37.28 24.41 -12.38
CA LYS A 338 36.80 23.56 -13.47
C LYS A 338 37.62 22.27 -13.46
N ILE A 339 37.21 21.25 -14.24
CA ILE A 339 37.88 19.97 -14.60
C ILE A 339 37.29 18.78 -13.82
N ALA A 340 36.90 17.63 -14.39
CA ALA A 340 36.73 17.19 -15.78
C ALA A 340 35.86 15.92 -15.79
N SER A 341 35.21 15.71 -16.94
CA SER A 341 34.55 14.50 -17.39
C SER A 341 35.56 13.45 -17.88
N THR A 342 35.35 12.17 -17.52
CA THR A 342 35.82 10.99 -18.29
C THR A 342 35.11 9.70 -17.80
N PRO A 343 35.10 8.63 -18.63
CA PRO A 343 33.85 7.91 -18.93
C PRO A 343 33.68 6.53 -18.28
N LYS A 344 32.40 6.12 -18.29
CA LYS A 344 31.82 4.83 -17.91
C LYS A 344 32.40 3.65 -18.72
N PRO A 345 32.85 2.56 -18.07
CA PRO A 345 33.10 1.29 -18.74
C PRO A 345 31.81 0.50 -18.98
N ALA A 346 31.68 -0.03 -20.20
CA ALA A 346 30.68 -1.00 -20.61
C ALA A 346 30.93 -2.37 -19.95
N SER A 347 29.86 -3.07 -19.57
CA SER A 347 29.92 -4.48 -19.19
C SER A 347 28.92 -5.27 -20.03
N THR A 348 29.44 -6.35 -20.61
CA THR A 348 28.85 -7.26 -21.58
C THR A 348 28.16 -8.42 -20.88
N THR A 349 26.86 -8.60 -21.11
CA THR A 349 26.10 -9.74 -20.56
C THR A 349 26.19 -10.94 -21.49
N LYS A 350 26.91 -11.99 -21.09
CA LYS A 350 26.79 -13.34 -21.66
C LYS A 350 25.56 -14.04 -21.07
N LYS A 351 24.68 -14.53 -21.95
CA LYS A 351 23.55 -15.42 -21.61
C LYS A 351 24.07 -16.81 -21.24
N THR A 352 23.55 -17.39 -20.16
CA THR A 352 23.68 -18.83 -19.88
C THR A 352 22.29 -19.41 -19.61
N THR A 353 21.91 -20.36 -20.46
CA THR A 353 20.62 -21.05 -20.46
C THR A 353 20.67 -22.25 -19.50
N ILE A 354 19.72 -22.38 -18.58
CA ILE A 354 19.53 -23.60 -17.77
C ILE A 354 18.18 -24.23 -18.14
N LYS A 355 18.23 -25.51 -18.52
CA LYS A 355 17.09 -26.36 -18.88
C LYS A 355 16.34 -26.84 -17.63
N GLN A 356 15.01 -26.67 -17.61
CA GLN A 356 14.10 -27.34 -16.68
C GLN A 356 13.99 -28.84 -17.01
N LYS A 357 13.95 -29.69 -15.97
CA LYS A 357 13.55 -31.10 -16.06
C LYS A 357 12.20 -31.30 -15.35
N SER A 358 11.38 -32.10 -16.04
CA SER A 358 10.00 -32.49 -15.78
C SER A 358 9.81 -33.36 -14.54
N THR A 359 8.68 -33.13 -13.85
CA THR A 359 8.11 -33.92 -12.75
C THR A 359 7.26 -35.09 -13.26
N THR A 360 7.28 -36.23 -12.57
CA THR A 360 6.41 -37.39 -12.82
C THR A 360 5.33 -37.49 -11.74
N LYS A 361 4.10 -37.80 -12.19
CA LYS A 361 2.82 -37.83 -11.46
C LYS A 361 2.56 -39.24 -10.88
N VAL A 362 2.04 -39.33 -9.66
CA VAL A 362 1.49 -40.58 -9.09
C VAL A 362 0.06 -40.32 -8.58
N ALA A 363 -0.86 -41.21 -8.96
CA ALA A 363 -2.29 -41.16 -8.64
C ALA A 363 -2.61 -41.94 -7.34
N PRO A 364 -3.69 -41.60 -6.60
CA PRO A 364 -4.15 -42.39 -5.46
C PRO A 364 -5.34 -43.32 -5.79
N THR A 365 -5.33 -44.47 -5.14
CA THR A 365 -6.29 -45.57 -5.17
C THR A 365 -7.50 -45.35 -4.25
N THR A 366 -8.69 -45.70 -4.74
CA THR A 366 -9.99 -45.72 -4.05
C THR A 366 -10.16 -46.92 -3.12
N ALA A 367 -10.77 -46.70 -1.95
CA ALA A 367 -11.40 -47.74 -1.13
C ALA A 367 -12.86 -47.35 -0.84
N LYS A 368 -13.75 -48.33 -1.04
CA LYS A 368 -15.22 -48.24 -1.02
C LYS A 368 -15.71 -48.63 0.38
N ALA A 369 -16.60 -47.85 0.97
CA ALA A 369 -17.34 -48.25 2.18
C ALA A 369 -18.85 -48.05 1.97
N THR A 370 -19.59 -49.09 2.30
CA THR A 370 -21.04 -49.26 2.09
C THR A 370 -21.80 -48.77 3.33
N THR A 371 -22.87 -47.98 3.16
CA THR A 371 -23.80 -47.68 4.24
C THR A 371 -25.26 -47.76 3.80
N GLN A 372 -26.03 -48.34 4.71
CA GLN A 372 -27.41 -48.82 4.63
C GLN A 372 -28.42 -47.66 4.75
N ALA A 373 -29.50 -47.71 3.98
CA ALA A 373 -30.51 -46.66 3.88
C ALA A 373 -31.49 -46.67 5.07
N THR A 374 -31.73 -45.51 5.68
CA THR A 374 -32.89 -45.28 6.55
C THR A 374 -33.69 -44.11 5.99
N ARG A 375 -34.97 -44.35 5.72
CA ARG A 375 -35.92 -43.47 5.04
C ARG A 375 -36.56 -42.54 6.08
N SER A 376 -36.48 -41.22 5.87
CA SER A 376 -37.29 -40.24 6.60
C SER A 376 -37.94 -39.27 5.62
N THR A 377 -39.23 -39.03 5.84
CA THR A 377 -40.20 -38.39 4.97
C THR A 377 -40.37 -36.92 5.33
N THR A 378 -40.07 -35.99 4.41
CA THR A 378 -40.79 -34.69 4.35
C THR A 378 -40.63 -33.98 3.00
N ARG A 379 -41.78 -33.80 2.34
CA ARG A 379 -42.25 -32.75 1.42
C ARG A 379 -41.25 -32.07 0.46
N LYS A 380 -41.42 -32.38 -0.83
CA LYS A 380 -40.74 -31.84 -2.03
C LYS A 380 -41.17 -30.39 -2.36
N PRO A 381 -40.23 -29.44 -2.51
CA PRO A 381 -40.36 -28.33 -3.45
C PRO A 381 -39.67 -28.71 -4.76
N SER A 382 -40.45 -28.68 -5.84
CA SER A 382 -40.01 -28.98 -7.20
C SER A 382 -39.24 -27.78 -7.77
N GLY A 383 -37.91 -27.82 -7.69
CA GLY A 383 -37.02 -26.93 -8.43
C GLY A 383 -35.64 -27.56 -8.55
N THR A 384 -35.17 -27.78 -9.78
CA THR A 384 -33.80 -28.21 -10.05
C THR A 384 -32.85 -27.06 -9.68
N PHE A 385 -32.10 -27.22 -8.59
CA PHE A 385 -31.05 -26.29 -8.19
C PHE A 385 -30.06 -26.08 -9.34
N THR A 386 -29.64 -24.83 -9.57
CA THR A 386 -28.66 -24.48 -10.61
C THR A 386 -27.41 -23.90 -9.95
N CYS A 387 -26.25 -24.40 -10.37
CA CYS A 387 -24.96 -23.97 -9.84
C CYS A 387 -24.70 -22.48 -10.10
N PRO A 388 -24.46 -21.65 -9.06
CA PRO A 388 -24.11 -20.24 -9.25
C PRO A 388 -22.78 -20.02 -9.98
N ARG A 389 -21.84 -20.98 -9.85
CA ARG A 389 -20.57 -21.03 -10.59
C ARG A 389 -20.25 -22.48 -10.98
N PRO A 390 -19.40 -22.72 -12.00
CA PRO A 390 -19.12 -24.07 -12.48
C PRO A 390 -18.61 -25.01 -11.39
N ASN A 391 -17.82 -24.51 -10.44
CA ASN A 391 -17.25 -25.29 -9.35
C ASN A 391 -17.44 -24.56 -8.01
N GLY A 392 -17.65 -25.32 -6.93
CA GLY A 392 -17.74 -24.78 -5.57
C GLY A 392 -18.78 -25.48 -4.70
N LEU A 393 -18.86 -25.08 -3.43
CA LEU A 393 -19.89 -25.52 -2.49
C LEU A 393 -20.88 -24.37 -2.26
N PHE A 394 -22.17 -24.66 -2.33
CA PHE A 394 -23.24 -23.66 -2.30
C PHE A 394 -24.35 -24.07 -1.33
N PRO A 395 -25.00 -23.11 -0.66
CA PRO A 395 -26.07 -23.43 0.29
C PRO A 395 -27.25 -24.10 -0.41
N ASP A 396 -27.84 -25.11 0.23
CA ASP A 396 -29.11 -25.67 -0.22
C ASP A 396 -30.26 -24.76 0.24
N PRO A 397 -31.02 -24.14 -0.68
CA PRO A 397 -32.10 -23.23 -0.33
C PRO A 397 -33.26 -23.93 0.41
N ALA A 398 -33.34 -25.25 0.36
CA ALA A 398 -34.41 -26.02 0.99
C ALA A 398 -34.01 -26.64 2.34
N SER A 399 -32.74 -26.61 2.74
CA SER A 399 -32.27 -27.28 3.96
C SER A 399 -30.91 -26.78 4.42
N CYS A 400 -30.84 -26.29 5.67
CA CYS A 400 -29.59 -25.84 6.28
C CYS A 400 -28.61 -26.98 6.59
N SER A 401 -29.09 -28.23 6.66
CA SER A 401 -28.26 -29.42 6.92
C SER A 401 -27.73 -30.07 5.63
N SER A 402 -27.93 -29.43 4.48
CA SER A 402 -27.38 -29.86 3.20
C SER A 402 -26.82 -28.69 2.39
N PHE A 403 -26.03 -29.04 1.37
CA PHE A 403 -25.42 -28.09 0.45
C PHE A 403 -25.25 -28.73 -0.92
N TYR A 404 -24.96 -27.93 -1.93
CA TYR A 404 -24.67 -28.40 -3.28
C TYR A 404 -23.18 -28.27 -3.58
N SER A 405 -22.55 -29.39 -3.95
CA SER A 405 -21.24 -29.39 -4.58
C SER A 405 -21.43 -29.33 -6.09
N CYS A 406 -20.94 -28.25 -6.70
CA CYS A 406 -20.97 -28.07 -8.14
C CYS A 406 -19.64 -28.49 -8.75
N SER A 407 -19.70 -29.28 -9.81
CA SER A 407 -18.55 -29.65 -10.65
C SER A 407 -18.93 -29.48 -12.11
N ASN A 408 -18.24 -28.61 -12.83
CA ASN A 408 -18.55 -28.21 -14.21
C ASN A 408 -20.04 -27.89 -14.45
N GLY A 409 -20.64 -27.15 -13.51
CA GLY A 409 -22.04 -26.72 -13.58
C GLY A 409 -23.06 -27.79 -13.22
N THR A 410 -22.62 -29.02 -12.89
CA THR A 410 -23.50 -30.10 -12.44
C THR A 410 -23.64 -30.08 -10.92
N PRO A 411 -24.85 -29.86 -10.38
CA PRO A 411 -25.07 -29.80 -8.94
C PRO A 411 -25.24 -31.20 -8.33
N ILE A 412 -24.49 -31.48 -7.26
CA ILE A 412 -24.60 -32.70 -6.45
C ILE A 412 -25.00 -32.28 -5.04
N LYS A 413 -26.18 -32.71 -4.59
CA LYS A 413 -26.65 -32.44 -3.22
C LYS A 413 -25.89 -33.33 -2.23
N MET A 414 -25.30 -32.71 -1.22
CA MET A 414 -24.57 -33.33 -0.13
C MET A 414 -25.23 -33.01 1.21
N GLN A 415 -25.14 -33.92 2.18
CA GLN A 415 -25.55 -33.68 3.55
C GLN A 415 -24.34 -33.24 4.38
N CYS A 416 -24.56 -32.30 5.30
CA CYS A 416 -23.60 -32.01 6.35
C CYS A 416 -23.49 -33.22 7.30
N GLY A 417 -22.39 -33.28 8.07
CA GLY A 417 -22.30 -34.25 9.16
C GLY A 417 -23.45 -34.08 10.16
N THR A 418 -23.81 -35.14 10.88
CA THR A 418 -24.92 -35.13 11.84
C THR A 418 -24.78 -33.98 12.84
N GLY A 419 -25.80 -33.13 12.94
CA GLY A 419 -25.82 -31.96 13.82
C GLY A 419 -25.08 -30.73 13.29
N LEU A 420 -24.50 -30.80 12.08
CA LEU A 420 -23.82 -29.69 11.43
C LEU A 420 -24.71 -29.02 10.37
N TYR A 421 -24.47 -27.74 10.15
CA TYR A 421 -25.17 -26.93 9.16
C TYR A 421 -24.16 -26.28 8.21
N PHE A 422 -24.56 -26.09 6.96
CA PHE A 422 -23.70 -25.47 5.97
C PHE A 422 -23.54 -23.98 6.26
N ASN A 423 -22.28 -23.52 6.34
CA ASN A 423 -21.96 -22.11 6.49
C ASN A 423 -21.15 -21.63 5.27
N PRO A 424 -21.71 -20.74 4.42
CA PRO A 424 -21.04 -20.24 3.23
C PRO A 424 -19.81 -19.36 3.53
N THR A 425 -19.61 -18.90 4.78
CA THR A 425 -18.48 -18.05 5.15
C THR A 425 -17.22 -18.82 5.55
N LEU A 426 -17.28 -20.15 5.63
CA LEU A 426 -16.17 -21.01 6.05
C LEU A 426 -15.46 -21.71 4.87
N LEU A 427 -15.72 -21.26 3.64
CA LEU A 427 -15.27 -21.89 2.39
C LEU A 427 -14.22 -21.08 1.65
#